data_AF-A0AAD9E519-F1
#
_entry.id   AF-A0AAD9E519-F1
#
_cell.length_a   1.000
_cell.length_b   1.000
_cell.length_c   1.000
_cell.angle_alpha   90.00
_cell.angle_beta   90.00
_cell.angle_gamma   90.00
#
_symmetry.space_group_name_H-M   'P 1'
#
loop_
_entity.id
_entity.type
_entity.pdbx_description
1 polymer ?
#
loop_
_entity_poly.entity_id
_entity_poly.type
_entity_poly.pdbx_seq_one_letter_code
_entity_poly.pdbx_strand_id
1 'polypeptide(L)'
;MSPLIAPSHNTIVVRPHIAITPEEREEVLRSVENNVFAFPAALPTCDYLSDSATSAMTDVQWAAMLRGDDSYGRSSGYYCLLEACRDVFLKEVCGRYVNDEIQRLYPNPVSLDRFNRIKDPFFPSGAEAQGTFAGWHSFVAEEGSRPGWKIYLNANAQGESRAPAVVREALNKLCMPQTWAPLEKVLLPGNKLMYLSLDLCPGSQARVKIYVQHRGATAADLSQAASIVAPDIVGASDPEILQVCTVPSGGSEGPYKGKGAMTCFSFTADGGDLKSEVAVYFPVHEYASDDAEIRKRIETYLGTADEKALKTYQRVLDAVAHRPLQDGRGIHAWVGLKMTRSRGSVVTFYLASEMFGVLPKRL
;
A
#
# COMPACT_ATOMS: atom_id res chain seq x y z
N MET A 1 -5.09 -39.45 -45.42
CA MET A 1 -4.65 -38.32 -44.57
C MET A 1 -3.39 -37.78 -45.21
N SER A 2 -3.40 -36.55 -45.72
CA SER A 2 -2.19 -35.95 -46.29
C SER A 2 -1.16 -35.72 -45.18
N PRO A 3 0.11 -36.14 -45.35
CA PRO A 3 1.15 -35.87 -44.36
C PRO A 3 1.44 -34.37 -44.29
N LEU A 4 1.52 -33.84 -43.07
CA LEU A 4 1.93 -32.46 -42.80
C LEU A 4 3.39 -32.27 -43.24
N ILE A 5 3.63 -31.26 -44.09
CA ILE A 5 4.96 -30.84 -44.52
C ILE A 5 5.63 -30.07 -43.38
N ALA A 6 6.88 -30.41 -43.04
CA ALA A 6 7.68 -29.67 -42.06
C ALA A 6 7.96 -28.24 -42.60
N PRO A 7 7.83 -27.18 -41.78
CA PRO A 7 8.17 -25.83 -42.23
C PRO A 7 9.64 -25.72 -42.64
N SER A 8 9.90 -25.37 -43.91
CA SER A 8 11.21 -24.94 -44.37
C SER A 8 11.45 -23.51 -43.90
N HIS A 9 12.49 -23.28 -43.09
CA HIS A 9 12.98 -21.94 -42.83
C HIS A 9 13.62 -21.41 -44.12
N ASN A 10 12.92 -20.52 -44.83
CA ASN A 10 13.51 -19.75 -45.92
C ASN A 10 14.05 -18.45 -45.33
N THR A 11 15.37 -18.34 -45.21
CA THR A 11 16.01 -17.03 -45.10
C THR A 11 15.56 -16.19 -46.29
N ILE A 12 14.85 -15.08 -46.06
CA ILE A 12 14.11 -14.37 -47.11
C ILE A 12 15.06 -13.65 -48.10
N VAL A 13 16.33 -13.41 -47.74
CA VAL A 13 17.39 -12.96 -48.67
C VAL A 13 18.73 -13.56 -48.28
N VAL A 14 19.39 -14.29 -49.19
CA VAL A 14 20.79 -14.75 -49.04
C VAL A 14 21.64 -13.97 -50.04
N ARG A 15 22.60 -13.17 -49.57
CA ARG A 15 23.65 -12.61 -50.45
C ARG A 15 24.81 -13.60 -50.49
N PRO A 16 25.35 -13.95 -51.67
CA PRO A 16 26.62 -14.66 -51.75
C PRO A 16 27.70 -13.78 -51.10
N HIS A 17 28.38 -14.33 -50.09
CA HIS A 17 29.52 -13.67 -49.48
C HIS A 17 30.70 -13.75 -50.44
N ILE A 18 31.29 -12.60 -50.75
CA ILE A 18 32.50 -12.54 -51.57
C ILE A 18 33.67 -12.89 -50.64
N ALA A 19 34.31 -14.02 -50.90
CA ALA A 19 35.55 -14.37 -50.20
C ALA A 19 36.63 -13.37 -50.59
N ILE A 20 36.99 -12.51 -49.63
CA ILE A 20 38.02 -11.48 -49.79
C ILE A 20 39.00 -11.57 -48.61
N THR A 21 40.29 -11.50 -48.92
CA THR A 21 41.34 -11.50 -47.91
C THR A 21 41.40 -10.17 -47.16
N PRO A 22 41.98 -10.14 -45.94
CA PRO A 22 42.26 -8.88 -45.25
C PRO A 22 43.07 -7.89 -46.10
N GLU A 23 44.06 -8.38 -46.86
CA GLU A 23 44.96 -7.57 -47.68
C GLU A 23 44.22 -6.91 -48.85
N GLU A 24 43.35 -7.65 -49.55
CA GLU A 24 42.50 -7.11 -50.61
C GLU A 24 41.49 -6.08 -50.07
N ARG A 25 40.95 -6.29 -48.86
CA ARG A 25 40.09 -5.29 -48.21
C ARG A 25 40.85 -4.00 -47.90
N GLU A 26 42.10 -4.12 -47.45
CA GLU A 26 42.95 -2.97 -47.16
C GLU A 26 43.30 -2.20 -48.44
N GLU A 27 43.57 -2.90 -49.54
CA GLU A 27 43.81 -2.28 -50.85
C GLU A 27 42.57 -1.52 -51.35
N VAL A 28 41.38 -2.12 -51.27
CA VAL A 28 40.12 -1.44 -51.62
C VAL A 28 39.89 -0.23 -50.73
N LEU A 29 40.14 -0.36 -49.42
CA LEU A 29 39.98 0.76 -48.48
C LEU A 29 40.91 1.93 -48.82
N ARG A 30 42.17 1.65 -49.21
CA ARG A 30 43.09 2.68 -49.69
C ARG A 30 42.65 3.28 -51.03
N SER A 31 42.10 2.47 -51.93
CA SER A 31 41.62 2.94 -53.26
C SER A 31 40.46 3.94 -53.16
N VAL A 32 39.68 3.86 -52.08
CA VAL A 32 38.61 4.83 -51.76
C VAL A 32 39.08 5.91 -50.78
N GLU A 33 40.39 6.12 -50.66
CA GLU A 33 41.02 7.11 -49.78
C GLU A 33 40.59 6.98 -48.30
N ASN A 34 40.33 5.75 -47.84
CA ASN A 34 39.78 5.42 -46.53
C ASN A 34 38.38 6.00 -46.24
N ASN A 35 37.63 6.41 -47.27
CA ASN A 35 36.25 6.84 -47.12
C ASN A 35 35.31 5.63 -46.97
N VAL A 36 34.86 5.38 -45.75
CA VAL A 36 33.97 4.25 -45.44
C VAL A 36 32.60 4.35 -46.14
N PHE A 37 32.10 5.55 -46.46
CA PHE A 37 30.85 5.71 -47.23
C PHE A 37 31.01 5.34 -48.71
N ALA A 38 32.24 5.32 -49.21
CA ALA A 38 32.57 4.87 -50.57
C ALA A 38 33.01 3.40 -50.60
N PHE A 39 33.10 2.72 -49.46
CA PHE A 39 33.51 1.33 -49.38
C PHE A 39 32.40 0.39 -49.89
N PRO A 40 32.68 -0.54 -50.82
CA PRO A 40 31.64 -1.41 -51.37
C PRO A 40 30.99 -2.30 -50.30
N ALA A 41 29.70 -2.12 -50.05
CA ALA A 41 28.94 -2.81 -49.00
C ALA A 41 28.82 -4.35 -49.16
N ALA A 42 29.32 -4.90 -50.28
CA ALA A 42 29.38 -6.35 -50.50
C ALA A 42 30.65 -7.01 -49.92
N LEU A 43 31.67 -6.23 -49.57
CA LEU A 43 32.96 -6.71 -49.09
C LEU A 43 33.11 -6.85 -47.57
N PRO A 44 32.45 -6.04 -46.70
CA PRO A 44 32.51 -6.28 -45.26
C PRO A 44 31.54 -7.40 -44.87
N THR A 45 31.98 -8.28 -43.96
CA THR A 45 31.14 -9.36 -43.41
C THR A 45 30.09 -8.82 -42.43
N CYS A 46 30.45 -7.77 -41.68
CA CYS A 46 29.56 -7.07 -40.74
C CYS A 46 29.68 -5.57 -41.00
N ASP A 47 28.55 -4.91 -41.17
CA ASP A 47 28.46 -3.46 -41.26
C ASP A 47 28.21 -2.88 -39.86
N TYR A 48 29.13 -2.05 -39.37
CA TYR A 48 29.03 -1.32 -38.12
C TYR A 48 28.96 0.21 -38.35
N LEU A 49 28.66 0.63 -39.59
CA LEU A 49 28.65 2.03 -40.01
C LEU A 49 27.41 2.79 -39.51
N SER A 50 26.31 2.09 -39.20
CA SER A 50 25.15 2.71 -38.55
C SER A 50 25.07 2.33 -37.07
N ASP A 51 24.92 3.36 -36.24
CA ASP A 51 24.57 3.29 -34.82
C ASP A 51 23.12 2.81 -34.56
N SER A 52 22.46 2.22 -35.56
CA SER A 52 21.03 1.86 -35.56
C SER A 52 20.75 0.35 -35.80
N ALA A 53 21.75 -0.52 -35.62
CA ALA A 53 21.65 -1.97 -35.84
C ALA A 53 20.82 -2.78 -34.81
N THR A 54 19.70 -2.27 -34.30
CA THR A 54 18.79 -3.00 -33.38
C THR A 54 17.32 -2.82 -33.75
N SER A 55 16.93 -3.27 -34.94
CA SER A 55 15.53 -3.58 -35.29
C SER A 55 15.27 -5.08 -35.52
N ALA A 56 16.25 -5.93 -35.23
CA ALA A 56 16.09 -7.39 -35.32
C ALA A 56 15.29 -7.92 -34.13
N MET A 57 14.07 -8.41 -34.39
CA MET A 57 13.28 -9.20 -33.45
C MET A 57 13.49 -10.70 -33.70
N THR A 58 13.42 -11.52 -32.65
CA THR A 58 13.50 -12.98 -32.75
C THR A 58 12.29 -13.55 -33.49
N ASP A 59 12.43 -14.75 -34.04
CA ASP A 59 11.33 -15.52 -34.64
C ASP A 59 10.16 -15.70 -33.68
N VAL A 60 10.42 -15.91 -32.38
CA VAL A 60 9.40 -15.97 -31.31
C VAL A 60 8.68 -14.63 -31.14
N GLN A 61 9.41 -13.51 -31.17
CA GLN A 61 8.81 -12.17 -31.08
C GLN A 61 7.94 -11.86 -32.29
N TRP A 62 8.39 -12.24 -33.49
CA TRP A 62 7.59 -12.14 -34.71
C TRP A 62 6.35 -13.02 -34.67
N ALA A 63 6.46 -14.26 -34.20
CA ALA A 63 5.33 -15.18 -34.08
C ALA A 63 4.32 -14.72 -33.02
N ALA A 64 4.78 -14.10 -31.94
CA ALA A 64 3.93 -13.56 -30.89
C ALA A 64 3.03 -12.42 -31.41
N MET A 65 3.52 -11.60 -32.34
CA MET A 65 2.71 -10.57 -33.01
C MET A 65 1.62 -11.19 -33.90
N LEU A 66 1.91 -12.30 -34.57
CA LEU A 66 0.94 -13.00 -35.45
C LEU A 66 -0.08 -13.84 -34.67
N ARG A 67 0.28 -14.30 -33.47
CA ARG A 67 -0.61 -15.03 -32.55
C ARG A 67 -1.38 -14.13 -31.60
N GLY A 68 -1.12 -12.83 -31.62
CA GLY A 68 -1.86 -11.86 -30.82
C GLY A 68 -3.35 -11.98 -31.13
N ASP A 69 -4.17 -11.99 -30.10
CA ASP A 69 -5.60 -11.84 -30.31
C ASP A 69 -5.90 -10.38 -30.72
N ASP A 70 -6.79 -10.19 -31.71
CA ASP A 70 -7.26 -8.87 -32.15
C ASP A 70 -8.19 -8.21 -31.12
N SER A 71 -8.10 -8.62 -29.85
CA SER A 71 -8.89 -7.99 -28.81
C SER A 71 -8.41 -6.56 -28.62
N TYR A 72 -9.37 -5.64 -28.59
CA TYR A 72 -9.10 -4.21 -28.51
C TYR A 72 -8.49 -3.78 -27.15
N GLY A 73 -8.43 -4.70 -26.18
CA GLY A 73 -7.77 -4.48 -24.88
C GLY A 73 -7.72 -5.76 -24.05
N ARG A 74 -6.68 -5.87 -23.20
CA ARG A 74 -6.34 -7.07 -22.42
C ARG A 74 -6.07 -8.31 -23.27
N SER A 75 -5.36 -8.10 -24.37
CA SER A 75 -4.86 -9.21 -25.18
C SER A 75 -3.88 -10.08 -24.38
N SER A 76 -3.72 -11.31 -24.84
CA SER A 76 -2.77 -12.28 -24.28
C SER A 76 -1.35 -11.69 -24.11
N GLY A 77 -0.88 -10.86 -25.05
CA GLY A 77 0.40 -10.14 -24.94
C GLY A 77 0.46 -9.09 -23.83
N TYR A 78 -0.67 -8.41 -23.52
CA TYR A 78 -0.75 -7.46 -22.40
C TYR A 78 -0.50 -8.15 -21.05
N TYR A 79 -0.99 -9.37 -20.85
CA TYR A 79 -0.74 -10.11 -19.60
C TYR A 79 0.71 -10.58 -19.49
N CYS A 80 1.34 -11.00 -20.59
CA CYS A 80 2.77 -11.33 -20.60
C CYS A 80 3.65 -10.11 -20.28
N LEU A 81 3.32 -8.92 -20.79
CA LEU A 81 4.01 -7.67 -20.44
C LEU A 81 3.77 -7.28 -18.98
N LEU A 82 2.52 -7.41 -18.50
CA LEU A 82 2.16 -7.12 -17.11
C LEU A 82 2.90 -8.03 -16.12
N GLU A 83 3.08 -9.32 -16.45
CA GLU A 83 3.87 -10.26 -15.66
C GLU A 83 5.36 -9.94 -15.69
N ALA A 84 5.93 -9.58 -16.85
CA ALA A 84 7.33 -9.17 -16.94
C ALA A 84 7.60 -7.87 -16.16
N CYS A 85 6.69 -6.89 -16.21
CA CYS A 85 6.79 -5.69 -15.38
C CYS A 85 6.68 -6.02 -13.89
N ARG A 86 5.84 -6.98 -13.49
CA ARG A 86 5.80 -7.47 -12.10
C ARG A 86 7.08 -8.20 -11.70
N ASP A 87 7.67 -8.96 -12.62
CA ASP A 87 8.92 -9.68 -12.40
C ASP A 87 10.08 -8.71 -12.12
N VAL A 88 10.23 -7.70 -12.97
CA VAL A 88 11.34 -6.73 -12.90
C VAL A 88 11.12 -5.66 -11.82
N PHE A 89 9.88 -5.20 -11.62
CA PHE A 89 9.60 -4.09 -10.71
C PHE A 89 8.92 -4.51 -9.39
N LEU A 90 8.50 -5.77 -9.21
CA LEU A 90 7.66 -6.18 -8.07
C LEU A 90 8.03 -7.53 -7.37
N LYS A 91 9.17 -8.18 -7.64
CA LYS A 91 9.54 -9.41 -6.88
C LYS A 91 10.11 -9.10 -5.47
N GLU A 92 9.35 -9.49 -4.45
CA GLU A 92 9.67 -9.65 -3.01
C GLU A 92 10.14 -8.45 -2.14
N VAL A 93 10.59 -7.32 -2.70
CA VAL A 93 11.30 -6.31 -1.89
C VAL A 93 10.57 -4.95 -1.78
N CYS A 94 9.38 -4.76 -2.38
CA CYS A 94 8.79 -3.41 -2.47
C CYS A 94 8.62 -2.70 -1.12
N GLY A 95 8.21 -3.42 -0.07
CA GLY A 95 8.12 -2.85 1.28
C GLY A 95 9.49 -2.54 1.89
N ARG A 96 10.47 -3.45 1.76
CA ARG A 96 11.82 -3.31 2.33
C ARG A 96 12.63 -2.23 1.61
N TYR A 97 12.58 -2.18 0.28
CA TYR A 97 13.27 -1.18 -0.55
C TYR A 97 12.76 0.24 -0.27
N VAL A 98 11.44 0.41 -0.14
CA VAL A 98 10.86 1.72 0.20
C VAL A 98 11.30 2.17 1.59
N ASN A 99 11.50 1.28 2.55
CA ASN A 99 12.06 1.64 3.85
C ASN A 99 13.47 2.23 3.73
N ASP A 100 14.36 1.51 3.04
CA ASP A 100 15.75 1.93 2.88
C ASP A 100 15.83 3.26 2.11
N GLU A 101 14.99 3.45 1.11
CA GLU A 101 14.90 4.69 0.34
C GLU A 101 14.35 5.85 1.17
N ILE A 102 13.31 5.63 1.99
CA ILE A 102 12.80 6.64 2.93
C ILE A 102 13.91 7.03 3.92
N GLN A 103 14.65 6.08 4.49
CA GLN A 103 15.75 6.41 5.40
C GLN A 103 16.88 7.15 4.68
N ARG A 104 17.21 6.79 3.44
CA ARG A 104 18.20 7.49 2.62
C ARG A 104 17.81 8.94 2.33
N LEU A 105 16.54 9.19 2.02
CA LEU A 105 16.01 10.54 1.74
C LEU A 105 15.82 11.36 3.03
N TYR A 106 15.58 10.71 4.16
CA TYR A 106 15.28 11.34 5.45
C TYR A 106 16.12 10.77 6.61
N PRO A 107 17.47 10.83 6.55
CA PRO A 107 18.34 10.07 7.46
C PRO A 107 18.28 10.54 8.93
N ASN A 108 17.88 11.79 9.17
CA ASN A 108 17.80 12.36 10.51
C ASN A 108 16.44 12.12 11.20
N PRO A 109 15.27 12.35 10.56
CA PRO A 109 13.99 12.08 11.21
C PRO A 109 13.58 10.60 11.16
N VAL A 110 14.18 9.78 10.28
CA VAL A 110 13.80 8.37 10.10
C VAL A 110 14.81 7.40 10.71
N SER A 111 14.32 6.48 11.53
CA SER A 111 15.08 5.30 11.98
C SER A 111 14.31 4.01 11.64
N LEU A 112 15.04 3.04 11.07
CA LEU A 112 14.55 1.70 10.78
C LEU A 112 14.94 0.68 11.86
N ASP A 113 15.61 1.06 12.94
CA ASP A 113 16.18 0.10 13.91
C ASP A 113 15.12 -0.83 14.49
N ARG A 114 13.98 -0.26 14.89
CA ARG A 114 12.86 -1.02 15.45
C ARG A 114 12.18 -1.90 14.40
N PHE A 115 12.03 -1.39 13.18
CA PHE A 115 11.49 -2.15 12.05
C PHE A 115 12.38 -3.36 11.74
N ASN A 116 13.70 -3.14 11.63
CA ASN A 116 14.68 -4.18 11.32
C ASN A 116 14.70 -5.31 12.37
N ARG A 117 14.41 -5.00 13.64
CA ARG A 117 14.29 -6.02 14.70
C ARG A 117 13.08 -6.93 14.54
N ILE A 118 11.97 -6.44 13.97
CA ILE A 118 10.70 -7.17 13.95
C ILE A 118 10.24 -7.61 12.57
N LYS A 119 10.91 -7.20 11.48
CA LYS A 119 10.37 -7.36 10.13
C LYS A 119 10.10 -8.80 9.72
N ASP A 120 10.96 -9.76 10.09
CA ASP A 120 10.93 -11.09 9.47
C ASP A 120 9.59 -11.83 9.61
N PRO A 121 8.92 -11.88 10.78
CA PRO A 121 7.58 -12.45 10.89
C PRO A 121 6.50 -11.82 9.99
N PHE A 122 6.68 -10.57 9.56
CA PHE A 122 5.73 -9.84 8.70
C PHE A 122 6.03 -9.95 7.21
N PHE A 123 7.17 -10.54 6.83
CA PHE A 123 7.55 -10.79 5.44
C PHE A 123 7.98 -12.26 5.26
N PRO A 124 7.07 -13.23 5.50
CA PRO A 124 7.32 -14.63 5.19
C PRO A 124 7.45 -14.83 3.67
N SER A 125 8.09 -15.92 3.26
CA SER A 125 8.31 -16.26 1.85
C SER A 125 7.45 -17.44 1.40
N GLY A 126 7.27 -17.58 0.08
CA GLY A 126 6.60 -18.73 -0.54
C GLY A 126 5.17 -18.93 -0.06
N ALA A 127 4.80 -20.19 0.18
CA ALA A 127 3.43 -20.59 0.51
C ALA A 127 2.95 -20.11 1.90
N GLU A 128 3.86 -19.67 2.77
CA GLU A 128 3.50 -19.12 4.08
C GLU A 128 3.00 -17.68 3.99
N ALA A 129 3.33 -16.96 2.91
CA ALA A 129 2.90 -15.59 2.69
C ALA A 129 1.41 -15.49 2.37
N GLN A 130 0.69 -14.76 3.22
CA GLN A 130 -0.74 -14.57 3.14
C GLN A 130 -1.14 -13.09 3.29
N GLY A 131 -2.37 -12.79 2.89
CA GLY A 131 -2.98 -11.47 3.05
C GLY A 131 -2.90 -10.61 1.80
N THR A 132 -3.47 -9.41 1.91
CA THR A 132 -3.68 -8.49 0.78
C THR A 132 -2.59 -7.44 0.64
N PHE A 133 -1.69 -7.33 1.61
CA PHE A 133 -0.55 -6.42 1.60
C PHE A 133 0.55 -6.92 2.56
N ALA A 134 1.79 -6.49 2.33
CA ALA A 134 2.93 -6.78 3.19
C ALA A 134 3.25 -5.62 4.15
N GLY A 135 3.37 -4.41 3.60
CA GLY A 135 3.51 -3.19 4.39
C GLY A 135 3.01 -1.95 3.66
N TRP A 136 2.52 -0.99 4.43
CA TRP A 136 2.16 0.35 3.95
C TRP A 136 2.91 1.42 4.72
N HIS A 137 3.11 2.58 4.10
CA HIS A 137 3.71 3.74 4.75
C HIS A 137 2.69 4.85 4.87
N SER A 138 2.77 5.63 5.95
CA SER A 138 2.13 6.94 6.00
C SER A 138 3.13 8.01 6.35
N PHE A 139 2.85 9.19 5.81
CA PHE A 139 3.62 10.41 6.01
C PHE A 139 2.68 11.47 6.58
N VAL A 140 3.10 12.11 7.67
CA VAL A 140 2.38 13.24 8.26
C VAL A 140 3.18 14.50 7.97
N ALA A 141 2.58 15.40 7.20
CA ALA A 141 3.06 16.76 7.00
C ALA A 141 2.40 17.67 8.05
N GLU A 142 3.19 18.30 8.89
CA GLU A 142 2.71 19.33 9.82
C GLU A 142 3.62 20.55 9.69
N GLU A 143 3.02 21.71 9.50
CA GLU A 143 3.71 22.97 9.25
C GLU A 143 4.66 23.29 10.42
N GLY A 144 5.93 23.61 10.10
CA GLY A 144 6.95 23.91 11.10
C GLY A 144 7.47 22.72 11.92
N SER A 145 7.03 21.49 11.61
CA SER A 145 7.48 20.27 12.28
C SER A 145 8.27 19.35 11.34
N ARG A 146 9.03 18.40 11.92
CA ARG A 146 9.67 17.35 11.11
C ARG A 146 8.61 16.35 10.64
N PRO A 147 8.68 15.89 9.37
CA PRO A 147 7.73 14.94 8.86
C PRO A 147 7.73 13.63 9.66
N GLY A 148 6.54 13.14 9.98
CA GLY A 148 6.35 11.90 10.73
C GLY A 148 6.12 10.72 9.80
N TRP A 149 7.09 9.81 9.72
CA TRP A 149 6.96 8.56 8.96
C TRP A 149 6.44 7.41 9.82
N LYS A 150 5.59 6.57 9.24
CA LYS A 150 5.08 5.36 9.89
C LYS A 150 5.05 4.21 8.89
N ILE A 151 5.25 2.99 9.39
CA ILE A 151 5.00 1.75 8.64
C ILE A 151 3.90 0.95 9.31
N TYR A 152 3.01 0.34 8.52
CA TYR A 152 1.97 -0.59 8.93
C TYR A 152 2.30 -1.95 8.36
N LEU A 153 2.35 -2.96 9.22
CA LEU A 153 2.69 -4.34 8.88
C LEU A 153 1.46 -5.21 9.07
N ASN A 154 1.25 -6.13 8.12
CA ASN A 154 0.11 -7.03 8.15
C ASN A 154 0.30 -8.11 9.24
N ALA A 155 -0.48 -8.05 10.32
CA ALA A 155 -0.40 -9.03 11.40
C ALA A 155 -0.77 -10.45 10.94
N ASN A 156 -1.50 -10.57 9.83
CA ASN A 156 -1.96 -11.83 9.24
C ASN A 156 -1.04 -12.30 8.10
N ALA A 157 0.20 -11.81 8.02
CA ALA A 157 1.14 -12.17 6.95
C ALA A 157 1.40 -13.68 6.85
N GLN A 158 1.24 -14.42 7.96
CA GLN A 158 1.33 -15.89 8.04
C GLN A 158 -0.03 -16.57 8.30
N GLY A 159 -1.13 -15.87 8.02
CA GLY A 159 -2.49 -16.30 8.31
C GLY A 159 -3.03 -15.83 9.67
N GLU A 160 -4.36 -15.83 9.80
CA GLU A 160 -5.07 -15.23 10.95
C GLU A 160 -4.82 -15.97 12.26
N SER A 161 -4.70 -17.30 12.23
CA SER A 161 -4.41 -18.12 13.42
C SER A 161 -3.02 -17.82 14.01
N ARG A 162 -2.08 -17.34 13.20
CA ARG A 162 -0.71 -17.00 13.61
C ARG A 162 -0.57 -15.56 14.08
N ALA A 163 -1.53 -14.69 13.79
CA ALA A 163 -1.44 -13.26 14.06
C ALA A 163 -1.14 -12.91 15.54
N PRO A 164 -1.77 -13.56 16.55
CA PRO A 164 -1.41 -13.33 17.95
C PRO A 164 0.06 -13.64 18.27
N ALA A 165 0.56 -14.77 17.76
CA ALA A 165 1.95 -15.20 17.99
C ALA A 165 2.95 -14.23 17.33
N VAL A 166 2.67 -13.82 16.08
CA VAL A 166 3.49 -12.86 15.33
C VAL A 166 3.58 -11.51 16.05
N VAL A 167 2.44 -10.96 16.50
CA VAL A 167 2.40 -9.68 17.22
C VAL A 167 3.11 -9.79 18.57
N ARG A 168 2.88 -10.87 19.33
CA ARG A 168 3.54 -11.09 20.62
C ARG A 168 5.07 -11.21 20.48
N GLU A 169 5.54 -11.93 19.48
CA GLU A 169 6.98 -12.03 19.17
C GLU A 169 7.58 -10.67 18.84
N ALA A 170 6.89 -9.87 18.01
CA ALA A 170 7.33 -8.53 17.67
C ALA A 170 7.43 -7.62 18.92
N LEU A 171 6.44 -7.66 19.80
CA LEU A 171 6.45 -6.88 21.05
C LEU A 171 7.60 -7.29 21.98
N ASN A 172 7.93 -8.59 22.05
CA ASN A 172 9.11 -9.07 22.79
C ASN A 172 10.41 -8.52 22.19
N LYS A 173 10.56 -8.58 20.86
CA LYS A 173 11.72 -8.05 20.13
C LYS A 173 11.86 -6.51 20.23
N LEU A 174 10.77 -5.81 20.53
CA LEU A 174 10.75 -4.38 20.83
C LEU A 174 10.97 -4.07 22.32
N CYS A 175 11.22 -5.08 23.15
CA CYS A 175 11.37 -4.95 24.60
C CYS A 175 10.12 -4.38 25.30
N MET A 176 8.92 -4.75 24.80
CA MET A 176 7.63 -4.31 25.33
C MET A 176 6.67 -5.48 25.64
N PRO A 177 7.11 -6.59 26.28
CA PRO A 177 6.27 -7.77 26.52
C PRO A 177 4.99 -7.48 27.33
N GLN A 178 5.06 -6.50 28.24
CA GLN A 178 3.97 -6.09 29.14
C GLN A 178 2.75 -5.53 28.39
N THR A 179 2.92 -5.11 27.13
CA THR A 179 1.80 -4.65 26.27
C THR A 179 0.83 -5.78 25.89
N TRP A 180 1.27 -7.04 25.94
CA TRP A 180 0.46 -8.17 25.50
C TRP A 180 -0.74 -8.44 26.40
N ALA A 181 -0.55 -8.40 27.73
CA ALA A 181 -1.58 -8.78 28.69
C ALA A 181 -2.90 -7.97 28.57
N PRO A 182 -2.89 -6.63 28.47
CA PRO A 182 -4.13 -5.88 28.22
C PRO A 182 -4.67 -6.08 26.80
N LEU A 183 -3.80 -6.25 25.80
CA LEU A 183 -4.22 -6.49 24.41
C LEU A 183 -4.96 -7.83 24.27
N GLU A 184 -4.49 -8.89 24.92
CA GLU A 184 -5.11 -10.22 24.86
C GLU A 184 -6.57 -10.20 25.33
N LYS A 185 -6.89 -9.37 26.34
CA LYS A 185 -8.25 -9.20 26.87
C LYS A 185 -9.24 -8.60 25.87
N VAL A 186 -8.76 -7.88 24.86
CA VAL A 186 -9.61 -7.27 23.82
C VAL A 186 -9.68 -8.11 22.54
N LEU A 187 -8.95 -9.23 22.47
CA LEU A 187 -9.01 -10.19 21.38
C LEU A 187 -10.12 -11.23 21.61
N LEU A 188 -11.33 -10.75 21.86
CA LEU A 188 -12.52 -11.58 22.03
C LEU A 188 -12.84 -12.38 20.75
N PRO A 189 -13.58 -13.50 20.84
CA PRO A 189 -13.99 -14.26 19.67
C PRO A 189 -14.67 -13.37 18.61
N GLY A 190 -14.19 -13.45 17.36
CA GLY A 190 -14.67 -12.62 16.25
C GLY A 190 -13.89 -11.32 16.02
N ASN A 191 -13.08 -10.89 16.98
CA ASN A 191 -12.14 -9.79 16.79
C ASN A 191 -10.89 -10.27 16.04
N LYS A 192 -10.35 -9.39 15.19
CA LYS A 192 -9.21 -9.70 14.35
C LYS A 192 -8.07 -8.71 14.56
N LEU A 193 -6.87 -9.23 14.82
CA LEU A 193 -5.64 -8.45 14.76
C LEU A 193 -5.38 -8.08 13.31
N MET A 194 -5.43 -6.79 12.99
CA MET A 194 -5.26 -6.31 11.62
C MET A 194 -3.80 -5.99 11.35
N TYR A 195 -3.25 -5.05 12.12
CA TYR A 195 -1.96 -4.42 11.82
C TYR A 195 -1.13 -4.21 13.08
N LEU A 196 0.19 -4.26 12.91
CA LEU A 196 1.15 -3.62 13.81
C LEU A 196 1.78 -2.46 13.07
N SER A 197 1.79 -1.25 13.65
CA SER A 197 2.48 -0.10 13.05
C SER A 197 3.59 0.43 13.95
N LEU A 198 4.63 0.97 13.34
CA LEU A 198 5.71 1.69 14.02
C LEU A 198 5.75 3.13 13.53
N ASP A 199 5.91 4.08 14.46
CA ASP A 199 6.44 5.39 14.09
C ASP A 199 7.95 5.21 13.80
N LEU A 200 8.39 5.56 12.59
CA LEU A 200 9.75 5.40 12.10
C LEU A 200 10.61 6.60 12.51
N CYS A 201 10.81 6.78 13.81
CA CYS A 201 11.65 7.84 14.36
C CYS A 201 12.59 7.29 15.46
N PRO A 202 13.73 7.95 15.71
CA PRO A 202 14.63 7.54 16.78
C PRO A 202 14.05 7.86 18.18
N GLY A 203 14.52 7.14 19.19
CA GLY A 203 14.26 7.44 20.61
C GLY A 203 13.05 6.74 21.24
N SER A 204 12.89 6.93 22.56
CA SER A 204 11.84 6.29 23.38
C SER A 204 10.42 6.79 23.08
N GLN A 205 10.30 7.91 22.37
CA GLN A 205 9.01 8.48 21.95
C GLN A 205 8.37 7.74 20.76
N ALA A 206 9.12 6.88 20.08
CA ALA A 206 8.60 6.11 18.95
C ALA A 206 7.50 5.13 19.43
N ARG A 207 6.30 5.25 18.86
CA ARG A 207 5.16 4.40 19.25
C ARG A 207 5.13 3.09 18.50
N VAL A 208 4.71 2.04 19.20
CA VAL A 208 4.15 0.81 18.59
C VAL A 208 2.64 0.93 18.64
N LYS A 209 1.94 0.56 17.57
CA LYS A 209 0.48 0.59 17.56
C LYS A 209 -0.09 -0.72 17.08
N ILE A 210 -1.10 -1.22 17.79
CA ILE A 210 -1.78 -2.46 17.47
C ILE A 210 -3.22 -2.17 17.09
N TYR A 211 -3.62 -2.63 15.91
CA TYR A 211 -4.95 -2.42 15.35
C TYR A 211 -5.78 -3.70 15.49
N VAL A 212 -6.93 -3.59 16.14
CA VAL A 212 -7.89 -4.68 16.32
C VAL A 212 -9.19 -4.28 15.64
N GLN A 213 -9.68 -5.12 14.72
CA GLN A 213 -11.02 -4.98 14.16
C GLN A 213 -12.02 -5.73 15.02
N HIS A 214 -13.14 -5.08 15.33
CA HIS A 214 -14.22 -5.59 16.16
C HIS A 214 -15.45 -5.83 15.28
N ARG A 215 -15.75 -7.11 15.00
CA ARG A 215 -16.87 -7.49 14.13
C ARG A 215 -18.16 -7.62 14.94
N GLY A 216 -19.23 -6.98 14.49
CA GLY A 216 -20.52 -7.05 15.20
C GLY A 216 -20.51 -6.35 16.57
N ALA A 217 -19.49 -5.54 16.87
CA ALA A 217 -19.42 -4.79 18.11
C ALA A 217 -20.43 -3.64 18.15
N THR A 218 -20.81 -3.25 19.35
CA THR A 218 -21.54 -2.01 19.66
C THR A 218 -20.58 -0.86 19.93
N ALA A 219 -21.09 0.37 20.01
CA ALA A 219 -20.30 1.51 20.48
C ALA A 219 -19.75 1.29 21.91
N ALA A 220 -20.56 0.67 22.77
CA ALA A 220 -20.17 0.34 24.14
C ALA A 220 -19.03 -0.68 24.19
N ASP A 221 -19.07 -1.72 23.35
CA ASP A 221 -17.98 -2.72 23.27
C ASP A 221 -16.65 -2.07 22.86
N LEU A 222 -16.68 -1.12 21.92
CA LEU A 222 -15.49 -0.36 21.50
C LEU A 222 -14.93 0.51 22.63
N SER A 223 -15.81 1.16 23.40
CA SER A 223 -15.41 1.95 24.56
C SER A 223 -14.84 1.07 25.68
N GLN A 224 -15.43 -0.09 25.92
CA GLN A 224 -14.93 -1.06 26.90
C GLN A 224 -13.55 -1.60 26.48
N ALA A 225 -13.36 -1.94 25.21
CA ALA A 225 -12.05 -2.36 24.70
C ALA A 225 -11.01 -1.24 24.87
N ALA A 226 -11.39 0.01 24.63
CA ALA A 226 -10.54 1.17 24.87
C ALA A 226 -10.16 1.33 26.35
N SER A 227 -11.11 1.21 27.27
CA SER A 227 -10.86 1.34 28.71
C SER A 227 -10.02 0.20 29.29
N ILE A 228 -10.08 -1.01 28.71
CA ILE A 228 -9.24 -2.14 29.15
C ILE A 228 -7.75 -1.85 28.93
N VAL A 229 -7.41 -1.19 27.83
CA VAL A 229 -6.01 -0.96 27.42
C VAL A 229 -5.49 0.41 27.87
N ALA A 230 -6.37 1.41 27.97
CA ALA A 230 -6.02 2.76 28.36
C ALA A 230 -6.99 3.32 29.43
N PRO A 231 -7.10 2.65 30.61
CA PRO A 231 -8.07 3.01 31.65
C PRO A 231 -7.87 4.41 32.23
N ASP A 232 -6.64 4.94 32.19
CA ASP A 232 -6.32 6.27 32.73
C ASP A 232 -6.90 7.43 31.91
N ILE A 233 -7.26 7.18 30.65
CA ILE A 233 -7.73 8.23 29.71
C ILE A 233 -9.14 8.00 29.17
N VAL A 234 -9.68 6.78 29.30
CA VAL A 234 -10.96 6.40 28.69
C VAL A 234 -11.75 5.55 29.67
N GLY A 235 -13.00 5.96 29.93
CA GLY A 235 -13.97 5.21 30.72
C GLY A 235 -14.62 4.08 29.91
N ALA A 236 -15.23 3.10 30.59
CA ALA A 236 -15.91 1.99 29.93
C ALA A 236 -17.09 2.41 29.03
N SER A 237 -17.68 3.58 29.30
CA SER A 237 -18.76 4.20 28.51
C SER A 237 -18.42 5.66 28.20
N ASP A 238 -17.31 5.86 27.48
CA ASP A 238 -16.78 7.18 27.12
C ASP A 238 -17.68 7.88 26.09
N PRO A 239 -18.24 9.06 26.42
CA PRO A 239 -19.20 9.74 25.56
C PRO A 239 -18.66 10.08 24.16
N GLU A 240 -17.37 10.38 24.02
CA GLU A 240 -16.79 10.74 22.72
C GLU A 240 -16.66 9.52 21.82
N ILE A 241 -16.25 8.37 22.39
CA ILE A 241 -16.22 7.08 21.66
C ILE A 241 -17.63 6.67 21.24
N LEU A 242 -18.63 6.84 22.12
CA LEU A 242 -20.01 6.56 21.77
C LEU A 242 -20.45 7.45 20.59
N GLN A 243 -20.20 8.76 20.65
CA GLN A 243 -20.61 9.70 19.61
C GLN A 243 -19.91 9.47 18.26
N VAL A 244 -18.59 9.20 18.23
CA VAL A 244 -17.87 8.96 16.96
C VAL A 244 -18.34 7.68 16.26
N CYS A 245 -18.98 6.76 16.99
CA CYS A 245 -19.59 5.58 16.39
C CYS A 245 -21.05 5.83 16.00
N THR A 246 -21.85 6.41 16.90
CA THR A 246 -23.30 6.54 16.72
C THR A 246 -23.68 7.60 15.70
N VAL A 247 -23.02 8.77 15.68
CA VAL A 247 -23.41 9.84 14.74
C VAL A 247 -23.09 9.44 13.30
N PRO A 248 -21.87 8.96 12.96
CA PRO A 248 -21.57 8.53 11.60
C PRO A 248 -22.36 7.29 11.16
N SER A 249 -22.83 6.44 12.09
CA SER A 249 -23.69 5.29 11.77
C SER A 249 -25.14 5.65 11.45
N GLY A 250 -25.55 6.92 11.65
CA GLY A 250 -26.94 7.36 11.50
C GLY A 250 -27.78 7.19 12.77
N GLY A 251 -27.15 7.21 13.94
CA GLY A 251 -27.78 7.11 15.26
C GLY A 251 -27.83 5.70 15.85
N SER A 252 -27.22 4.71 15.20
CA SER A 252 -27.18 3.33 15.71
C SER A 252 -26.04 3.13 16.71
N GLU A 253 -26.33 2.50 17.85
CA GLU A 253 -25.32 2.05 18.82
C GLU A 253 -24.69 0.69 18.46
N GLY A 254 -25.12 0.09 17.34
CA GLY A 254 -24.76 -1.26 16.91
C GLY A 254 -25.81 -2.32 17.29
N PRO A 255 -25.48 -3.62 17.23
CA PRO A 255 -24.21 -4.17 16.73
C PRO A 255 -23.99 -3.82 15.26
N TYR A 256 -22.77 -3.40 14.92
CA TYR A 256 -22.42 -2.96 13.58
C TYR A 256 -22.18 -4.16 12.65
N LYS A 257 -23.15 -4.46 11.78
CA LYS A 257 -23.18 -5.66 10.92
C LYS A 257 -22.38 -5.56 9.61
N GLY A 258 -21.92 -4.36 9.25
CA GLY A 258 -21.08 -4.14 8.07
C GLY A 258 -19.61 -4.45 8.34
N LYS A 259 -18.70 -3.71 7.70
CA LYS A 259 -17.28 -3.76 8.07
C LYS A 259 -17.14 -3.36 9.55
N GLY A 260 -16.42 -4.16 10.32
CA GLY A 260 -16.18 -3.90 11.74
C GLY A 260 -15.35 -2.64 11.95
N ALA A 261 -15.73 -1.87 12.97
CA ALA A 261 -14.93 -0.77 13.48
C ALA A 261 -13.59 -1.28 14.03
N MET A 262 -12.60 -0.41 14.11
CA MET A 262 -11.27 -0.78 14.61
C MET A 262 -10.90 0.07 15.82
N THR A 263 -10.24 -0.55 16.79
CA THR A 263 -9.44 0.17 17.78
C THR A 263 -7.97 0.11 17.41
N CYS A 264 -7.23 1.15 17.79
CA CYS A 264 -5.78 1.20 17.71
C CYS A 264 -5.23 1.56 19.08
N PHE A 265 -4.44 0.67 19.64
CA PHE A 265 -3.77 0.89 20.91
C PHE A 265 -2.34 1.31 20.64
N SER A 266 -1.98 2.54 21.03
CA SER A 266 -0.64 3.09 20.86
C SER A 266 0.12 2.98 22.16
N PHE A 267 1.35 2.49 22.11
CA PHE A 267 2.21 2.30 23.27
C PHE A 267 3.53 3.04 23.08
N THR A 268 3.95 3.78 24.12
CA THR A 268 5.32 4.24 24.31
C THR A 268 5.90 3.60 25.57
N ALA A 269 7.19 3.31 25.56
CA ALA A 269 7.93 2.85 26.72
C ALA A 269 9.08 3.82 26.96
N ASP A 270 9.13 4.41 28.15
CA ASP A 270 10.19 5.31 28.57
C ASP A 270 10.65 4.90 29.96
N GLY A 271 11.91 4.48 30.10
CA GLY A 271 12.47 4.08 31.41
C GLY A 271 11.78 2.91 32.11
N GLY A 272 10.94 2.12 31.43
CA GLY A 272 10.18 1.01 32.01
C GLY A 272 8.68 1.31 32.21
N ASP A 273 8.28 2.59 32.17
CA ASP A 273 6.89 2.99 32.25
C ASP A 273 6.20 2.85 30.89
N LEU A 274 5.16 2.02 30.85
CA LEU A 274 4.32 1.85 29.67
C LEU A 274 3.19 2.87 29.68
N LYS A 275 3.13 3.72 28.66
CA LYS A 275 2.01 4.64 28.44
C LYS A 275 1.19 4.14 27.25
N SER A 276 -0.12 4.05 27.45
CA SER A 276 -1.09 3.73 26.39
C SER A 276 -1.93 4.94 26.01
N GLU A 277 -2.23 5.04 24.71
CA GLU A 277 -3.26 5.88 24.11
C GLU A 277 -4.15 5.01 23.22
N VAL A 278 -5.34 5.48 22.89
CA VAL A 278 -6.30 4.72 22.07
C VAL A 278 -6.89 5.58 20.97
N ALA A 279 -7.14 4.97 19.81
CA ALA A 279 -7.99 5.53 18.78
C ALA A 279 -9.08 4.54 18.37
N VAL A 280 -10.25 5.05 18.02
CA VAL A 280 -11.38 4.30 17.46
C VAL A 280 -11.59 4.77 16.02
N TYR A 281 -11.74 3.84 15.09
CA TYR A 281 -11.98 4.09 13.67
C TYR A 281 -13.30 3.45 13.24
N PHE A 282 -14.24 4.28 12.83
CA PHE A 282 -15.55 3.86 12.32
C PHE A 282 -15.58 3.89 10.78
N PRO A 283 -15.90 2.78 10.08
CA PRO A 283 -15.89 2.70 8.62
C PRO A 283 -17.17 3.29 8.05
N VAL A 284 -17.27 4.61 8.03
CA VAL A 284 -18.52 5.33 7.74
C VAL A 284 -19.13 5.00 6.37
N HIS A 285 -18.33 4.75 5.34
CA HIS A 285 -18.84 4.32 4.02
C HIS A 285 -19.73 3.07 4.09
N GLU A 286 -19.58 2.21 5.09
CA GLU A 286 -20.39 1.00 5.23
C GLU A 286 -21.76 1.24 5.89
N TYR A 287 -22.04 2.44 6.39
CA TYR A 287 -23.25 2.70 7.18
C TYR A 287 -24.11 3.84 6.63
N ALA A 288 -23.83 4.30 5.41
CA ALA A 288 -24.59 5.31 4.71
C ALA A 288 -24.84 4.90 3.26
N SER A 289 -25.88 5.49 2.65
CA SER A 289 -26.27 5.25 1.27
C SER A 289 -25.26 5.85 0.27
N ASP A 290 -24.80 7.07 0.53
CA ASP A 290 -23.87 7.84 -0.30
C ASP A 290 -23.03 8.84 0.53
N ASP A 291 -22.03 9.47 -0.10
CA ASP A 291 -21.15 10.42 0.58
C ASP A 291 -21.85 11.74 0.98
N ALA A 292 -23.00 12.08 0.39
CA ALA A 292 -23.76 13.27 0.76
C ALA A 292 -24.42 13.08 2.13
N GLU A 293 -24.98 11.90 2.36
CA GLU A 293 -25.47 11.50 3.68
C GLU A 293 -24.35 11.48 4.72
N ILE A 294 -23.17 10.94 4.36
CA ILE A 294 -22.01 10.92 5.27
C ILE A 294 -21.56 12.34 5.62
N ARG A 295 -21.50 13.26 4.64
CA ARG A 295 -21.20 14.67 4.87
C ARG A 295 -22.12 15.28 5.92
N LYS A 296 -23.44 15.13 5.75
CA LYS A 296 -24.42 15.65 6.71
C LYS A 296 -24.21 15.12 8.13
N ARG A 297 -23.89 13.83 8.27
CA ARG A 297 -23.62 13.20 9.57
C ARG A 297 -22.34 13.74 10.20
N ILE A 298 -21.27 13.91 9.42
CA ILE A 298 -20.00 14.49 9.91
C ILE A 298 -20.18 15.96 10.30
N GLU A 299 -20.91 16.75 9.51
CA GLU A 299 -21.21 18.15 9.85
C GLU A 299 -22.03 18.25 11.14
N THR A 300 -22.99 17.33 11.35
CA THR A 300 -23.71 17.20 12.63
C THR A 300 -22.77 16.84 13.78
N TYR A 301 -21.86 15.89 13.56
CA TYR A 301 -20.91 15.43 14.58
C TYR A 301 -19.93 16.53 15.01
N LEU A 302 -19.38 17.29 14.06
CA LEU A 302 -18.52 18.44 14.36
C LEU A 302 -19.29 19.58 15.03
N GLY A 303 -20.59 19.68 14.74
CA GLY A 303 -21.48 20.70 15.27
C GLY A 303 -21.06 22.13 14.89
N THR A 304 -21.69 23.13 15.50
CA THR A 304 -21.32 24.54 15.33
C THR A 304 -20.26 25.01 16.34
N ALA A 305 -19.83 24.14 17.26
CA ALA A 305 -18.92 24.50 18.35
C ALA A 305 -17.46 24.66 17.89
N ASP A 306 -17.04 23.96 16.83
CA ASP A 306 -15.74 24.12 16.20
C ASP A 306 -15.89 24.49 14.72
N GLU A 307 -16.22 25.77 14.48
CA GLU A 307 -16.41 26.32 13.14
C GLU A 307 -15.17 26.17 12.26
N LYS A 308 -13.97 26.21 12.86
CA LYS A 308 -12.71 26.05 12.12
C LYS A 308 -12.55 24.62 11.62
N ALA A 309 -12.78 23.62 12.47
CA ALA A 309 -12.73 22.21 12.07
C ALA A 309 -13.77 21.90 10.99
N LEU A 310 -15.00 22.39 11.15
CA LEU A 310 -16.08 22.23 10.17
C LEU A 310 -15.70 22.81 8.80
N LYS A 311 -15.26 24.08 8.75
CA LYS A 311 -14.82 24.71 7.49
C LYS A 311 -13.62 24.01 6.87
N THR A 312 -12.70 23.52 7.68
CA THR A 312 -11.52 22.77 7.20
C THR A 312 -11.96 21.46 6.56
N TYR A 313 -12.82 20.69 7.23
CA TYR A 313 -13.39 19.46 6.70
C TYR A 313 -14.11 19.69 5.36
N GLN A 314 -15.00 20.68 5.29
CA GLN A 314 -15.75 21.00 4.07
C GLN A 314 -14.81 21.34 2.91
N ARG A 315 -13.83 22.22 3.13
CA ARG A 315 -12.85 22.60 2.09
C ARG A 315 -12.03 21.41 1.59
N VAL A 316 -11.61 20.53 2.50
CA VAL A 316 -10.83 19.34 2.11
C VAL A 316 -11.71 18.36 1.34
N LEU A 317 -12.94 18.12 1.77
CA LEU A 317 -13.88 17.27 1.04
C LEU A 317 -14.16 17.83 -0.36
N ASP A 318 -14.45 19.12 -0.48
CA ASP A 318 -14.72 19.77 -1.77
C ASP A 318 -13.50 19.72 -2.70
N ALA A 319 -12.28 19.69 -2.15
CA ALA A 319 -11.04 19.54 -2.93
C ALA A 319 -10.77 18.10 -3.39
N VAL A 320 -11.21 17.09 -2.63
CA VAL A 320 -11.01 15.67 -2.95
C VAL A 320 -12.13 15.11 -3.83
N ALA A 321 -13.36 15.63 -3.67
CA ALA A 321 -14.52 15.19 -4.43
C ALA A 321 -14.40 15.61 -5.90
N HIS A 322 -14.42 14.63 -6.80
CA HIS A 322 -14.39 14.82 -8.27
C HIS A 322 -15.72 14.37 -8.92
N ARG A 323 -16.77 14.19 -8.11
CA ARG A 323 -18.13 13.81 -8.49
C ARG A 323 -19.15 14.36 -7.49
N PRO A 324 -20.45 14.43 -7.83
CA PRO A 324 -21.49 14.68 -6.84
C PRO A 324 -21.47 13.62 -5.73
N LEU A 325 -21.60 14.08 -4.48
CA LEU A 325 -21.50 13.20 -3.31
C LEU A 325 -22.66 12.20 -3.25
N GLN A 326 -23.83 12.57 -3.77
CA GLN A 326 -25.00 11.71 -3.84
C GLN A 326 -24.92 10.64 -4.94
N ASP A 327 -23.87 10.56 -5.76
CA ASP A 327 -23.81 9.59 -6.87
C ASP A 327 -23.15 8.26 -6.47
N GLY A 328 -22.68 8.14 -5.23
CA GLY A 328 -22.06 6.94 -4.71
C GLY A 328 -21.42 7.18 -3.35
N ARG A 329 -20.77 6.13 -2.83
CA ARG A 329 -20.04 6.17 -1.56
C ARG A 329 -18.56 5.87 -1.79
N GLY A 330 -17.75 6.10 -0.77
CA GLY A 330 -16.36 5.66 -0.74
C GLY A 330 -15.34 6.77 -0.63
N ILE A 331 -15.72 8.04 -0.87
CA ILE A 331 -14.84 9.17 -0.56
C ILE A 331 -14.55 9.16 0.94
N HIS A 332 -15.57 9.06 1.80
CA HIS A 332 -15.37 8.95 3.24
C HIS A 332 -15.12 7.51 3.68
N ALA A 333 -13.86 7.09 3.73
CA ALA A 333 -13.50 5.73 4.11
C ALA A 333 -13.70 5.48 5.62
N TRP A 334 -13.15 6.34 6.48
CA TRP A 334 -13.20 6.17 7.93
C TRP A 334 -13.30 7.52 8.66
N VAL A 335 -13.93 7.49 9.83
CA VAL A 335 -13.83 8.56 10.85
C VAL A 335 -13.05 7.99 12.02
N GLY A 336 -11.98 8.65 12.42
CA GLY A 336 -11.13 8.29 13.54
C GLY A 336 -11.29 9.27 14.70
N LEU A 337 -11.38 8.77 15.92
CA LEU A 337 -11.23 9.54 17.16
C LEU A 337 -10.00 9.03 17.89
N LYS A 338 -9.01 9.88 18.12
CA LYS A 338 -7.85 9.56 18.94
C LYS A 338 -7.96 10.24 20.29
N MET A 339 -7.94 9.45 21.36
CA MET A 339 -7.87 9.93 22.74
C MET A 339 -6.39 10.03 23.13
N THR A 340 -5.92 11.25 23.41
CA THR A 340 -4.51 11.52 23.73
C THR A 340 -4.36 11.96 25.18
N ARG A 341 -3.19 11.70 25.77
CA ARG A 341 -2.92 12.11 27.17
C ARG A 341 -2.73 13.63 27.32
N SER A 342 -2.31 14.34 26.27
CA SER A 342 -1.85 15.73 26.38
C SER A 342 -2.60 16.76 25.54
N ARG A 343 -3.27 16.35 24.46
CA ARG A 343 -3.93 17.26 23.51
C ARG A 343 -5.46 17.11 23.50
N GLY A 344 -6.03 16.33 24.42
CA GLY A 344 -7.43 15.93 24.38
C GLY A 344 -7.72 14.96 23.23
N SER A 345 -8.96 14.95 22.78
CA SER A 345 -9.38 14.13 21.65
C SER A 345 -9.08 14.79 20.31
N VAL A 346 -8.74 13.97 19.31
CA VAL A 346 -8.44 14.42 17.94
C VAL A 346 -9.27 13.60 16.96
N VAL A 347 -10.11 14.27 16.19
CA VAL A 347 -10.89 13.66 15.11
C VAL A 347 -10.07 13.66 13.82
N THR A 348 -10.11 12.56 13.06
CA THR A 348 -9.42 12.39 11.78
C THR A 348 -10.38 11.83 10.74
N PHE A 349 -10.45 12.47 9.58
CA PHE A 349 -11.25 11.98 8.45
C PHE A 349 -10.34 11.34 7.41
N TYR A 350 -10.63 10.09 7.02
CA TYR A 350 -9.90 9.38 5.99
C TYR A 350 -10.66 9.47 4.68
N LEU A 351 -10.14 10.27 3.75
CA LEU A 351 -10.75 10.49 2.45
C LEU A 351 -10.00 9.72 1.36
N ALA A 352 -10.72 8.97 0.54
CA ALA A 352 -10.17 8.22 -0.59
C ALA A 352 -10.00 9.14 -1.80
N SER A 353 -8.93 8.92 -2.57
CA SER A 353 -8.71 9.61 -3.84
C SER A 353 -9.60 9.11 -4.99
N GLU A 354 -10.27 7.96 -4.82
CA GLU A 354 -11.18 7.34 -5.80
C GLU A 354 -10.58 7.19 -7.23
N MET A 355 -9.26 7.04 -7.34
CA MET A 355 -8.53 6.98 -8.63
C MET A 355 -9.01 5.90 -9.61
N PHE A 356 -9.67 4.84 -9.11
CA PHE A 356 -10.08 3.68 -9.90
C PHE A 356 -11.60 3.46 -9.91
N GLY A 357 -12.37 4.47 -9.50
CA GLY A 357 -13.82 4.46 -9.53
C GLY A 357 -14.47 4.56 -8.16
N VAL A 358 -15.80 4.52 -8.20
CA VAL A 358 -16.71 4.87 -7.12
C VAL A 358 -17.39 3.62 -6.58
N LEU A 359 -17.61 3.52 -5.26
CA LEU A 359 -18.45 2.46 -4.74
C LEU A 359 -19.93 2.80 -4.99
N PRO A 360 -20.74 1.86 -5.50
CA PRO A 360 -22.15 2.12 -5.74
C PRO A 360 -22.88 2.42 -4.43
N LYS A 361 -24.02 3.09 -4.55
CA LYS A 361 -24.92 3.37 -3.43
C LYS A 361 -25.25 2.10 -2.66
N ARG A 362 -25.40 2.24 -1.35
CA ARG A 362 -25.98 1.18 -0.52
C ARG A 362 -27.51 1.34 -0.57
N LEU A 363 -28.19 0.28 -1.03
CA LEU A 363 -29.65 0.19 -1.07
C LEU A 363 -30.25 0.00 0.32
#